data_AF-T2SWQ1-F1
#
_entry.id   AF-T2SWQ1-F1
#
_cell.length_a   1.000
_cell.length_b   1.000
_cell.length_c   1.000
_cell.angle_alpha   90.00
_cell.angle_beta   90.00
_cell.angle_gamma   90.00
#
_symmetry.space_group_name_H-M   'P 1'
#
loop_
_entity.id
_entity.type
_entity.pdbx_description
1 polymer ?
#
loop_
_entity_poly.entity_id
_entity_poly.type
_entity_poly.pdbx_seq_one_letter_code
_entity_poly.pdbx_strand_id
1 'polypeptide(L)' 'MRKKGMFEKIQKEWLSNIQKDLLSGFVVGLSVIPETAGFAIMVGLDVGVAFYTTFYMAFVLSFFGARKAMISAAA' A
#
# COMPACT_ATOMS: atom_id res chain seq x y z
N MET A 1 24.61 -27.87 -5.24
CA MET A 1 23.81 -26.71 -4.77
C MET A 1 23.31 -25.94 -5.99
N ARG A 2 22.02 -26.05 -6.32
CA ARG A 2 21.43 -25.54 -7.56
C ARG A 2 21.23 -24.03 -7.42
N LYS A 3 22.02 -23.21 -8.15
CA LYS A 3 21.82 -21.75 -8.27
C LYS A 3 20.40 -21.53 -8.82
N LYS A 4 19.42 -21.23 -7.95
CA LYS A 4 18.10 -20.77 -8.39
C LYS A 4 18.30 -19.48 -9.19
N GLY A 5 17.78 -19.42 -10.41
CA GLY A 5 17.88 -18.23 -11.24
C GLY A 5 17.25 -17.04 -10.53
N MET A 6 17.83 -15.85 -10.69
CA MET A 6 17.32 -14.60 -10.12
C MET A 6 15.83 -14.36 -10.47
N PHE A 7 15.42 -14.77 -11.67
CA PHE A 7 14.04 -14.73 -12.15
C PHE A 7 13.08 -15.63 -11.35
N GLU A 8 13.48 -16.86 -10.99
CA GLU A 8 12.64 -17.75 -10.17
C GLU A 8 12.42 -17.22 -8.75
N LYS A 9 13.42 -16.51 -8.19
CA LYS A 9 13.28 -15.86 -6.88
C LYS A 9 12.25 -14.73 -6.94
N ILE A 10 12.32 -13.88 -7.97
CA ILE A 10 11.38 -12.76 -8.16
C ILE A 10 9.96 -13.26 -8.35
N GLN A 11 9.74 -14.27 -9.20
CA GLN A 11 8.42 -14.86 -9.40
C GLN A 11 7.87 -15.50 -8.13
N LYS A 12 8.71 -16.24 -7.38
CA LYS A 12 8.28 -16.79 -6.09
C LYS A 12 7.96 -15.71 -5.08
N GLU A 13 8.74 -14.64 -4.97
CA GLU A 13 8.48 -13.56 -4.02
C GLU A 13 7.22 -12.75 -4.37
N TRP A 14 7.02 -12.40 -5.63
CA TRP A 14 5.87 -11.59 -6.06
C TRP A 14 4.56 -12.35 -6.08
N LEU A 15 4.60 -13.66 -6.40
CA LEU A 15 3.40 -14.49 -6.52
C LEU A 15 3.26 -15.48 -5.36
N SER A 16 4.07 -15.35 -4.29
CA SER A 16 4.05 -16.31 -3.19
C SER A 16 2.69 -16.37 -2.49
N ASN A 17 1.98 -15.24 -2.40
CA ASN A 17 0.88 -15.07 -1.45
C ASN A 17 -0.23 -14.10 -1.90
N ILE A 18 -0.62 -14.17 -3.17
CA ILE A 18 -1.69 -13.34 -3.77
C ILE A 18 -2.95 -13.24 -2.92
N GLN A 19 -3.43 -14.34 -2.33
CA GLN A 19 -4.63 -14.30 -1.48
C GLN A 19 -4.44 -13.40 -0.27
N LYS A 20 -3.27 -13.46 0.37
CA LYS A 20 -2.98 -12.65 1.56
C LYS A 20 -2.72 -11.19 1.20
N ASP A 21 -2.04 -10.93 0.08
CA ASP A 21 -1.83 -9.56 -0.42
C ASP A 21 -3.15 -8.87 -0.80
N LEU A 22 -4.10 -9.61 -1.37
CA LEU A 22 -5.43 -9.07 -1.70
C LEU A 22 -6.23 -8.76 -0.43
N LEU A 23 -6.26 -9.71 0.52
CA LEU A 23 -6.96 -9.54 1.79
C LEU A 23 -6.36 -8.41 2.64
N SER A 24 -5.03 -8.32 2.71
CA SER A 24 -4.34 -7.27 3.46
C SER A 24 -4.60 -5.90 2.83
N GLY A 25 -4.55 -5.78 1.49
CA GLY A 25 -4.89 -4.55 0.79
C GLY A 25 -6.32 -4.07 1.05
N PHE A 26 -7.28 -5.00 1.09
CA PHE A 26 -8.68 -4.66 1.38
C PHE A 26 -8.88 -4.18 2.83
N VAL A 27 -8.32 -4.91 3.79
CA VAL A 27 -8.38 -4.54 5.22
C VAL A 27 -7.74 -3.18 5.48
N VAL A 28 -6.60 -2.93 4.84
CA VAL A 28 -5.89 -1.67 4.98
C VAL A 28 -6.65 -0.53 4.32
N GLY A 29 -7.17 -0.74 3.11
CA GLY A 29 -8.00 0.27 2.44
C GLY A 29 -9.18 0.70 3.29
N LEU A 30 -9.84 -0.25 3.98
CA LEU A 30 -10.90 0.05 4.93
C LEU A 30 -10.41 0.80 6.18
N SER A 31 -9.23 0.47 6.70
CA SER A 31 -8.63 1.13 7.87
C SER A 31 -8.24 2.58 7.60
N VAL A 32 -7.77 2.88 6.39
CA VAL A 32 -7.27 4.21 6.00
C VAL A 32 -8.39 5.26 5.89
N ILE A 33 -9.64 4.83 5.70
CA ILE A 33 -10.80 5.72 5.57
C ILE A 33 -11.01 6.58 6.84
N PRO A 34 -11.25 6.00 8.03
CA PRO A 34 -11.40 6.80 9.24
C PRO A 34 -10.11 7.50 9.66
N GLU A 35 -8.93 6.91 9.40
CA GLU A 35 -7.64 7.48 9.77
C GLU A 35 -7.35 8.79 9.03
N THR A 36 -7.50 8.78 7.70
CA THR A 36 -7.28 9.97 6.85
C THR A 36 -8.32 11.05 7.14
N ALA A 37 -9.59 10.67 7.32
CA ALA A 37 -10.65 11.61 7.65
C ALA A 37 -10.43 12.27 9.02
N GLY A 38 -10.01 11.50 10.04
CA GLY A 38 -9.71 12.02 11.38
C GLY A 38 -8.54 12.99 11.37
N PHE A 39 -7.46 12.68 10.65
CA PHE A 39 -6.33 13.59 10.52
C PHE A 39 -6.68 14.86 9.76
N ALA A 40 -7.41 14.77 8.64
CA ALA A 40 -7.84 15.93 7.89
C ALA A 40 -8.66 16.91 8.76
N ILE A 41 -9.60 16.37 9.55
CA ILE A 41 -10.40 17.16 10.49
C ILE A 41 -9.52 17.80 11.57
N MET A 42 -8.53 17.06 12.11
CA MET A 42 -7.63 17.56 13.16
C MET A 42 -6.82 18.78 12.71
N VAL A 43 -6.37 18.82 11.45
CA VAL A 43 -5.58 19.94 10.90
C VAL A 43 -6.41 20.99 10.16
N GLY A 44 -7.74 20.80 10.07
CA GLY A 44 -8.65 21.70 9.37
C GLY A 44 -8.55 21.63 7.83
N LEU A 45 -8.06 20.52 7.29
CA LEU A 45 -7.98 20.23 5.85
C LEU A 45 -9.32 19.66 5.35
N ASP A 46 -9.66 19.96 4.09
CA ASP A 46 -10.79 19.31 3.43
C ASP A 46 -10.54 17.80 3.31
N VAL A 47 -11.48 17.02 3.83
CA VAL A 47 -11.40 15.55 3.86
C VAL A 47 -11.23 14.97 2.45
N GLY A 48 -11.85 15.57 1.43
CA GLY A 48 -11.72 15.16 0.05
C GLY A 48 -10.27 15.21 -0.45
N VAL A 49 -9.57 16.32 -0.18
CA VAL A 49 -8.16 16.51 -0.58
C VAL A 49 -7.25 15.46 0.08
N ALA A 50 -7.51 15.13 1.35
CA ALA A 50 -6.75 14.12 2.07
C ALA A 50 -6.92 12.72 1.44
N PHE A 51 -8.14 12.35 1.07
CA PHE A 51 -8.40 11.08 0.37
C PHE A 51 -7.69 10.97 -0.99
N TYR A 52 -7.69 12.05 -1.78
CA TYR A 52 -6.98 12.06 -3.06
C TYR A 52 -5.48 11.90 -2.87
N THR A 53 -4.91 12.57 -1.86
CA THR A 53 -3.48 12.50 -1.54
C THR A 53 -3.08 11.08 -1.14
N THR A 54 -3.83 10.47 -0.21
CA THR A 54 -3.58 9.10 0.23
C THR A 54 -3.69 8.09 -0.93
N PHE A 55 -4.69 8.22 -1.79
CA PHE A 55 -4.83 7.34 -2.96
C PHE A 55 -3.65 7.48 -3.92
N TYR A 56 -3.28 8.72 -4.26
CA TYR A 56 -2.19 8.96 -5.20
C TYR A 56 -0.85 8.47 -4.65
N MET A 57 -0.60 8.66 -3.35
CA MET A 57 0.60 8.17 -2.69
C MET A 57 0.68 6.64 -2.71
N ALA A 58 -0.42 5.95 -2.36
CA ALA A 58 -0.49 4.50 -2.40
C ALA A 58 -0.29 3.96 -3.82
N PHE A 59 -0.86 4.63 -4.83
CA PHE A 59 -0.68 4.26 -6.23
C PHE A 59 0.79 4.39 -6.67
N VAL A 60 1.42 5.54 -6.43
CA VAL A 60 2.83 5.77 -6.79
C VAL A 60 3.75 4.80 -6.07
N LEU A 61 3.54 4.56 -4.76
CA LEU A 61 4.38 3.66 -3.99
C LEU A 61 4.17 2.18 -4.32
N SER A 62 3.03 1.81 -4.90
CA SER A 62 2.83 0.46 -5.43
C SER A 62 3.84 0.13 -6.54
N PHE A 63 4.22 1.13 -7.35
CA PHE A 63 5.21 0.96 -8.42
C PHE A 63 6.65 1.30 -7.99
N PHE A 64 6.83 2.37 -7.21
CA PHE A 64 8.14 2.93 -6.88
C PHE A 64 8.59 2.63 -5.43
N GLY A 65 7.84 1.84 -4.68
CA GLY A 65 8.13 1.52 -3.28
C GLY A 65 9.40 0.68 -3.09
N ALA A 66 10.27 1.12 -2.18
CA ALA A 66 11.54 0.45 -1.88
C ALA A 66 11.38 -0.88 -1.11
N ARG A 67 10.24 -1.08 -0.42
CA ARG A 67 9.97 -2.26 0.41
C ARG A 67 8.60 -2.86 0.10
N LYS A 68 8.59 -4.12 -0.32
CA LYS A 68 7.35 -4.88 -0.54
C LYS A 68 6.54 -4.98 0.76
N ALA A 69 5.22 -4.90 0.64
CA ALA A 69 4.25 -4.89 1.74
C ALA A 69 4.33 -3.67 2.69
N MET A 70 5.06 -2.61 2.33
CA MET A 70 4.97 -1.34 3.04
C MET A 70 3.72 -0.58 2.63
N ILE A 71 2.98 -0.10 3.62
CA ILE A 71 1.78 0.71 3.45
C ILE A 71 2.13 2.12 3.89
N SER A 72 1.90 3.08 3.00
CA SER A 72 2.13 4.49 3.28
C SER A 72 0.90 5.28 2.89
N ALA A 73 0.43 6.06 3.86
CA ALA A 73 -0.60 7.07 3.69
C ALA A 73 0.01 8.42 4.08
N ALA A 74 -0.36 9.46 3.35
CA ALA A 74 -0.03 10.84 3.69
C ALA A 74 -1.36 11.58 3.81
N ALA A 75 -1.59 12.19 4.97
CA ALA A 75 -2.73 13.03 5.28
C ALA A 75 -2.35 14.50 5.19
#